data_AF-A0A0S4JQH0-F1
#
_entry.id   AF-A0A0S4JQH0-F1
#
_cell.length_a   1.000
_cell.length_b   1.000
_cell.length_c   1.000
_cell.angle_alpha   90.00
_cell.angle_beta   90.00
_cell.angle_gamma   90.00
#
_symmetry.space_group_name_H-M   'P 1'
#
loop_
_entity.id
_entity.type
_entity.pdbx_description
1 polymer ?
#
loop_
_entity_poly.entity_id
_entity_poly.type
_entity_poly.pdbx_seq_one_letter_code
_entity_poly.pdbx_strand_id
1 'polypeptide(L)'
;MLWCVMRLLTCRTKRLRRQSNGIMDRVVTVHSYKKDFSSECVRDGLLSIVGSATTPRSIERLAKAFNKCIELSHCETFLCVRVRDALLTMCAAATTAECVWQAADALVPFVFGAVNYPRYPRPMVSRMVATCEMRDAVVMLASRATTSKCAGIVASTFEWTEDWWQVPPEMFWTLFVHDALVELAYRATEPVDVAACACAVTMFTRKAQGEVKRELLTHAMRDAVVALVPYATTWSSASSIKNALIALKSTYRAGSLSRVIDELDETIRLIVSSLFKV
;
A
#
# COMPACT_ATOMS: atom_id res chain seq x y z
N MET A 1 16.69 -7.34 24.18
CA MET A 1 15.74 -8.36 23.66
C MET A 1 15.43 -8.19 22.17
N LEU A 2 14.96 -7.02 21.69
CA LEU A 2 14.70 -6.74 20.26
C LEU A 2 15.91 -7.01 19.35
N TRP A 3 17.12 -6.68 19.80
CA TRP A 3 18.34 -7.00 19.05
C TRP A 3 18.60 -8.50 18.95
N CYS A 4 18.30 -9.29 19.99
CA CYS A 4 18.43 -10.75 19.94
C CYS A 4 17.40 -11.36 18.99
N VAL A 5 16.15 -10.88 19.02
CA VAL A 5 15.11 -11.32 18.08
C VAL A 5 15.51 -10.95 16.65
N MET A 6 15.83 -9.69 16.38
CA MET A 6 16.27 -9.22 15.06
C MET A 6 17.54 -9.93 14.58
N ARG A 7 18.50 -10.20 15.47
CA ARG A 7 19.75 -10.91 15.14
C ARG A 7 19.49 -12.39 14.93
N LEU A 8 18.57 -13.02 15.65
CA LEU A 8 18.08 -14.36 15.35
C LEU A 8 17.42 -14.39 13.98
N LEU A 9 16.50 -13.47 13.70
CA LEU A 9 15.82 -13.34 12.40
C LEU A 9 16.82 -13.10 11.25
N THR A 10 17.81 -12.24 11.46
CA THR A 10 18.82 -11.87 10.46
C THR A 10 19.90 -12.95 10.27
N CYS A 11 20.36 -13.59 11.35
CA CYS A 11 21.30 -14.71 11.28
C CYS A 11 20.66 -15.92 10.63
N ARG A 12 19.39 -16.21 10.94
CA ARG A 12 18.65 -17.29 10.29
C ARG A 12 18.52 -17.00 8.80
N THR A 13 18.01 -15.83 8.40
CA THR A 13 17.91 -15.46 6.96
C THR A 13 19.24 -15.47 6.22
N LYS A 14 20.35 -15.01 6.82
CA LYS A 14 21.69 -15.05 6.18
C LYS A 14 22.27 -16.47 6.05
N ARG A 15 22.08 -17.33 7.06
CA ARG A 15 22.50 -18.74 7.00
C ARG A 15 21.74 -19.49 5.90
N LEU A 16 20.49 -19.10 5.67
CA LEU A 16 19.60 -19.72 4.68
C LEU A 16 19.92 -19.32 3.23
N ARG A 17 20.32 -18.07 2.97
CA ARG A 17 20.84 -17.67 1.65
C ARG A 17 22.11 -18.43 1.24
N ARG A 18 22.88 -18.95 2.20
CA ARG A 18 24.09 -19.76 1.93
C ARG A 18 23.80 -21.23 1.65
N GLN A 19 22.63 -21.75 2.06
CA GLN A 19 22.23 -23.14 1.79
C GLN A 19 21.39 -23.28 0.49
N SER A 20 20.90 -22.18 -0.09
CA SER A 20 19.92 -22.19 -1.21
C SER A 20 20.50 -22.25 -2.64
N ASN A 21 21.74 -22.70 -2.83
CA ASN A 21 22.36 -22.84 -4.16
C ASN A 21 22.01 -24.16 -4.88
N GLY A 22 21.20 -25.05 -4.29
CA GLY A 22 20.63 -26.23 -4.95
C GLY A 22 19.14 -26.01 -5.28
N ILE A 23 18.73 -26.22 -6.54
CA ILE A 23 17.41 -25.85 -7.06
C ILE A 23 16.27 -26.73 -6.52
N MET A 24 16.52 -27.98 -6.11
CA MET A 24 15.48 -28.88 -5.58
C MET A 24 15.22 -28.78 -4.06
N ASP A 25 16.13 -28.21 -3.27
CA ASP A 25 15.92 -28.07 -1.81
C ASP A 25 15.06 -26.85 -1.42
N ARG A 26 14.68 -26.02 -2.38
CA ARG A 26 13.95 -24.76 -2.12
C ARG A 26 12.52 -24.97 -1.60
N VAL A 27 11.84 -26.04 -1.99
CA VAL A 27 10.42 -26.23 -1.63
C VAL A 27 10.25 -26.75 -0.19
N VAL A 28 11.10 -27.69 0.23
CA VAL A 28 11.06 -28.28 1.58
C VAL A 28 11.47 -27.27 2.64
N THR A 29 12.46 -26.42 2.33
CA THR A 29 12.99 -25.46 3.30
C THR A 29 12.01 -24.33 3.63
N VAL A 30 11.18 -23.89 2.66
CA VAL A 30 10.19 -22.80 2.89
C VAL A 30 9.07 -23.22 3.85
N HIS A 31 8.66 -24.49 3.85
CA HIS A 31 7.56 -24.98 4.70
C HIS A 31 7.94 -25.03 6.19
N SER A 32 9.21 -25.31 6.52
CA SER A 32 9.66 -25.39 7.92
C SER A 32 9.65 -24.02 8.62
N TYR A 33 9.99 -22.94 7.91
CA TYR A 33 10.06 -21.60 8.53
C TYR A 33 8.71 -20.97 8.81
N LYS A 34 7.69 -21.31 8.01
CA LYS A 34 6.34 -20.79 8.23
C LYS A 34 5.88 -21.01 9.68
N LYS A 35 6.11 -22.20 10.23
CA LYS A 35 5.65 -22.56 11.58
C LYS A 35 6.27 -21.69 12.69
N ASP A 36 7.55 -21.32 12.55
CA ASP A 36 8.25 -20.54 13.56
C ASP A 36 7.78 -19.08 13.58
N PHE A 37 7.55 -18.50 12.39
CA PHE A 37 7.07 -17.13 12.24
C PHE A 37 5.57 -16.99 12.46
N SER A 38 4.80 -18.06 12.30
CA SER A 38 3.37 -18.09 12.60
C SER A 38 3.07 -18.33 14.09
N SER A 39 4.04 -18.39 15.00
CA SER A 39 3.71 -18.68 16.41
C SER A 39 3.09 -17.48 17.13
N GLU A 40 2.10 -17.74 18.00
CA GLU A 40 1.50 -16.71 18.86
C GLU A 40 2.54 -16.04 19.77
N CYS A 41 3.55 -16.79 20.21
CA CYS A 41 4.67 -16.27 20.99
C CYS A 41 5.44 -15.17 20.23
N VAL A 42 5.69 -15.34 18.93
CA VAL A 42 6.35 -14.30 18.12
C VAL A 42 5.45 -13.08 17.98
N ARG A 43 4.16 -13.27 17.69
CA ARG A 43 3.17 -12.18 17.63
C ARG A 43 3.12 -11.40 18.94
N ASP A 44 2.91 -12.08 20.06
CA ASP A 44 2.74 -11.45 21.37
C ASP A 44 4.03 -10.80 21.86
N GLY A 45 5.18 -11.40 21.54
CA GLY A 45 6.49 -10.78 21.74
C GLY A 45 6.63 -9.47 20.96
N LEU A 46 6.28 -9.43 19.68
CA LEU A 46 6.30 -8.17 18.91
C LEU A 46 5.33 -7.14 19.47
N LEU A 47 4.09 -7.53 19.80
CA LEU A 47 3.08 -6.66 20.39
C LEU A 47 3.55 -6.03 21.70
N SER A 48 4.22 -6.80 22.56
CA SER A 48 4.75 -6.30 23.84
C SER A 48 5.77 -5.17 23.67
N ILE A 49 6.45 -5.11 22.53
CA ILE A 49 7.52 -4.14 22.27
C ILE A 49 6.97 -2.84 21.67
N VAL A 50 5.80 -2.88 21.01
CA VAL A 50 5.17 -1.72 20.35
C VAL A 50 4.99 -0.56 21.32
N GLY A 51 4.44 -0.83 22.52
CA GLY A 51 4.19 0.21 23.52
C GLY A 51 5.45 0.88 24.08
N SER A 52 6.62 0.27 23.91
CA SER A 52 7.91 0.82 24.34
C SER A 52 8.71 1.44 23.19
N ALA A 53 8.24 1.35 21.94
CA ALA A 53 8.96 1.84 20.77
C ALA A 53 8.72 3.35 20.59
N THR A 54 9.57 4.18 21.20
CA THR A 54 9.41 5.64 21.19
C THR A 54 10.28 6.37 20.16
N THR A 55 11.27 5.68 19.57
CA THR A 55 12.18 6.29 18.60
C THR A 55 11.79 5.93 17.16
N PRO A 56 12.04 6.81 16.18
CA PRO A 56 11.80 6.50 14.77
C PRO A 56 12.46 5.18 14.35
N ARG A 57 13.73 4.97 14.72
CA ARG A 57 14.47 3.74 14.39
C ARG A 57 13.87 2.47 15.02
N SER A 58 13.27 2.56 16.21
CA SER A 58 12.56 1.42 16.80
C SER A 58 11.26 1.13 16.05
N ILE A 59 10.51 2.16 15.66
CA ILE A 59 9.28 2.03 14.87
C ILE A 59 9.58 1.41 13.51
N GLU A 60 10.57 1.94 12.78
CA GLU A 60 11.05 1.42 11.50
C GLU A 60 11.34 -0.09 11.57
N ARG A 61 12.17 -0.50 12.54
CA ARG A 61 12.56 -1.90 12.71
C ARG A 61 11.40 -2.80 13.08
N LEU A 62 10.48 -2.28 13.88
CA LEU A 62 9.32 -3.04 14.34
C LEU A 62 8.31 -3.21 13.20
N ALA A 63 8.00 -2.16 12.45
CA ALA A 63 7.15 -2.21 11.26
C ALA A 63 7.70 -3.21 10.24
N LYS A 64 9.01 -3.16 9.97
CA LYS A 64 9.69 -4.15 9.12
C LYS A 64 9.58 -5.58 9.64
N ALA A 65 9.67 -5.78 10.96
CA ALA A 65 9.48 -7.10 11.56
C ALA A 65 8.04 -7.60 11.41
N PHE A 66 7.04 -6.72 11.60
CA PHE A 66 5.64 -7.02 11.34
C PHE A 66 5.40 -7.39 9.88
N ASN A 67 5.84 -6.57 8.91
CA ASN A 67 5.75 -6.87 7.48
C ASN A 67 6.24 -8.29 7.18
N LYS A 68 7.47 -8.63 7.62
CA LYS A 68 8.05 -9.96 7.37
C LYS A 68 7.29 -11.09 8.05
N CYS A 69 6.80 -10.89 9.28
CA CYS A 69 6.02 -11.93 9.96
C CYS A 69 4.65 -12.12 9.32
N ILE A 70 3.99 -11.04 8.89
CA ILE A 70 2.70 -11.09 8.19
C ILE A 70 2.85 -11.81 6.85
N GLU A 71 3.86 -11.46 6.06
CA GLU A 71 4.16 -12.11 4.77
C GLU A 71 4.45 -13.61 4.96
N LEU A 72 5.37 -13.96 5.87
CA LEU A 72 5.84 -15.34 6.06
C LEU A 72 4.81 -16.23 6.75
N SER A 73 3.98 -15.67 7.64
CA SER A 73 2.90 -16.42 8.29
C SER A 73 1.68 -16.59 7.39
N HIS A 74 1.64 -15.93 6.23
CA HIS A 74 0.44 -15.80 5.41
C HIS A 74 -0.74 -15.28 6.22
N CYS A 75 -0.46 -14.31 7.11
CA CYS A 75 -1.41 -13.70 8.03
C CYS A 75 -2.03 -14.66 9.07
N GLU A 76 -1.58 -15.92 9.19
CA GLU A 76 -2.33 -16.94 9.94
C GLU A 76 -2.62 -16.57 11.40
N THR A 77 -1.60 -16.05 12.08
CA THR A 77 -1.70 -15.63 13.48
C THR A 77 -1.67 -14.13 13.66
N PHE A 78 -1.24 -13.39 12.62
CA PHE A 78 -1.06 -11.95 12.66
C PHE A 78 -2.33 -11.18 12.27
N LEU A 79 -3.34 -11.83 11.69
CA LEU A 79 -4.58 -11.17 11.28
C LEU A 79 -5.56 -11.02 12.45
N CYS A 80 -5.20 -10.18 13.43
CA CYS A 80 -6.04 -9.92 14.59
C CYS A 80 -6.03 -8.44 15.00
N VAL A 81 -7.05 -8.04 15.76
CA VAL A 81 -7.27 -6.65 16.21
C VAL A 81 -6.04 -6.09 16.93
N ARG A 82 -5.37 -6.89 17.77
CA ARG A 82 -4.16 -6.44 18.48
C ARG A 82 -3.02 -6.07 17.54
N VAL A 83 -2.85 -6.80 16.43
CA VAL A 83 -1.83 -6.47 15.41
C VAL A 83 -2.23 -5.24 14.63
N ARG A 84 -3.52 -5.09 14.26
CA ARG A 84 -4.03 -3.84 13.69
C ARG A 84 -3.69 -2.65 14.57
N ASP A 85 -4.06 -2.69 15.85
CA ASP A 85 -3.88 -1.57 16.78
C ASP A 85 -2.39 -1.23 16.99
N ALA A 86 -1.53 -2.25 16.98
CA ALA A 86 -0.08 -2.06 16.97
C ALA A 86 0.42 -1.36 15.68
N LEU A 87 -0.07 -1.76 14.51
CA LEU A 87 0.25 -1.10 13.24
C LEU A 87 -0.22 0.37 13.26
N LEU A 88 -1.42 0.65 13.77
CA LEU A 88 -1.95 2.01 13.92
C LEU A 88 -1.07 2.86 14.87
N THR A 89 -0.64 2.28 15.98
CA THR A 89 0.29 2.93 16.92
C THR A 89 1.61 3.29 16.23
N MET A 90 2.14 2.39 15.40
CA MET A 90 3.35 2.66 14.62
C MET A 90 3.14 3.75 13.56
N CYS A 91 1.97 3.80 12.92
CA CYS A 91 1.62 4.89 11.99
C CYS A 91 1.62 6.25 12.69
N ALA A 92 0.99 6.32 13.87
CA ALA A 92 0.96 7.54 14.67
C ALA A 92 2.37 8.00 15.08
N ALA A 93 3.28 7.07 15.37
CA ALA A 93 4.66 7.34 15.77
C ALA A 93 5.63 7.54 14.57
N ALA A 94 5.21 7.29 13.33
CA ALA A 94 6.06 7.42 12.15
C ALA A 94 6.27 8.89 11.78
N THR A 95 7.42 9.46 12.17
CA THR A 95 7.74 10.90 11.98
C THR A 95 8.82 11.17 10.94
N THR A 96 9.45 10.13 10.38
CA THR A 96 10.44 10.25 9.30
C THR A 96 9.96 9.51 8.05
N ALA A 97 10.46 9.89 6.88
CA ALA A 97 10.12 9.26 5.60
C ALA A 97 10.31 7.72 5.65
N GLU A 98 11.44 7.25 6.17
CA GLU A 98 11.69 5.80 6.27
C GLU A 98 10.71 5.11 7.24
N CYS A 99 10.32 5.76 8.34
CA CYS A 99 9.30 5.19 9.23
C CYS A 99 7.93 5.14 8.56
N VAL A 100 7.55 6.19 7.84
CA VAL A 100 6.29 6.25 7.06
C VAL A 100 6.28 5.13 6.03
N TRP A 101 7.37 4.98 5.28
CA TRP A 101 7.51 3.92 4.29
C TRP A 101 7.36 2.53 4.91
N GLN A 102 8.07 2.22 5.99
CA GLN A 102 8.00 0.91 6.64
C GLN A 102 6.64 0.64 7.29
N ALA A 103 6.01 1.65 7.90
CA ALA A 103 4.69 1.51 8.50
C ALA A 103 3.63 1.21 7.43
N ALA A 104 3.65 1.95 6.32
CA ALA A 104 2.78 1.70 5.17
C ALA A 104 3.07 0.32 4.55
N ASP A 105 4.34 -0.03 4.35
CA ASP A 105 4.76 -1.34 3.82
C ASP A 105 4.34 -2.51 4.72
N ALA A 106 4.19 -2.30 6.03
CA ALA A 106 3.62 -3.29 6.94
C ALA A 106 2.08 -3.38 6.87
N LEU A 107 1.41 -2.25 6.61
CA LEU A 107 -0.04 -2.20 6.41
C LEU A 107 -0.47 -2.90 5.12
N VAL A 108 0.27 -2.76 4.02
CA VAL A 108 -0.06 -3.39 2.73
C VAL A 108 -0.34 -4.89 2.87
N PRO A 109 0.60 -5.75 3.31
CA PRO A 109 0.34 -7.19 3.44
C PRO A 109 -0.65 -7.51 4.57
N PHE A 110 -0.80 -6.66 5.59
CA PHE A 110 -1.83 -6.85 6.61
C PHE A 110 -3.23 -6.76 6.02
N VAL A 111 -3.41 -5.82 5.11
CA VAL A 111 -4.67 -5.53 4.44
C VAL A 111 -4.90 -6.49 3.26
N PHE A 112 -3.92 -6.66 2.37
CA PHE A 112 -4.03 -7.51 1.18
C PHE A 112 -3.82 -9.00 1.45
N GLY A 113 -3.07 -9.34 2.50
CA GLY A 113 -2.85 -10.73 2.90
C GLY A 113 -4.10 -11.44 3.42
N ALA A 114 -5.22 -10.74 3.56
CA ALA A 114 -6.52 -11.38 3.73
C ALA A 114 -7.14 -11.85 2.42
N VAL A 115 -6.85 -11.16 1.33
CA VAL A 115 -7.49 -11.33 0.03
C VAL A 115 -6.85 -12.48 -0.74
N ASN A 116 -5.51 -12.55 -0.70
CA ASN A 116 -4.74 -13.51 -1.48
C ASN A 116 -4.77 -14.95 -0.94
N TYR A 117 -5.31 -15.16 0.27
CA TYR A 117 -5.32 -16.47 0.91
C TYR A 117 -6.75 -16.98 1.07
N PRO A 118 -7.17 -17.99 0.28
CA PRO A 118 -8.55 -18.48 0.26
C PRO A 118 -9.00 -19.16 1.57
N ARG A 119 -8.09 -19.33 2.54
CA ARG A 119 -8.37 -19.96 3.84
C ARG A 119 -9.06 -19.04 4.85
N TYR A 120 -9.04 -17.72 4.65
CA TYR A 120 -9.64 -16.77 5.59
C TYR A 120 -11.07 -16.38 5.19
N PRO A 121 -12.02 -16.38 6.13
CA PRO A 121 -13.34 -15.82 5.88
C PRO A 121 -13.19 -14.31 5.62
N ARG A 122 -13.25 -13.93 4.34
CA ARG A 122 -13.14 -12.56 3.83
C ARG A 122 -13.91 -11.50 4.65
N PRO A 123 -15.13 -11.78 5.18
CA PRO A 123 -15.88 -10.79 5.94
C PRO A 123 -15.22 -10.36 7.26
N MET A 124 -14.45 -11.23 7.92
CA MET A 124 -13.84 -10.89 9.21
C MET A 124 -12.74 -9.86 9.07
N VAL A 125 -11.90 -10.00 8.04
CA VAL A 125 -10.78 -9.10 7.82
C VAL A 125 -11.28 -7.75 7.37
N SER A 126 -12.22 -7.73 6.43
CA SER A 126 -12.93 -6.53 6.01
C SER A 126 -13.43 -5.72 7.22
N ARG A 127 -14.15 -6.32 8.18
CA ARG A 127 -14.57 -5.59 9.39
C ARG A 127 -13.43 -5.07 10.26
N MET A 128 -12.31 -5.80 10.32
CA MET A 128 -11.16 -5.39 11.13
C MET A 128 -10.45 -4.17 10.53
N VAL A 129 -10.35 -4.10 9.21
CA VAL A 129 -9.61 -3.04 8.52
C VAL A 129 -10.49 -1.85 8.14
N ALA A 130 -11.79 -2.00 7.87
CA ALA A 130 -12.68 -0.86 7.64
C ALA A 130 -13.12 -0.19 8.94
N THR A 131 -12.20 0.59 9.51
CA THR A 131 -12.49 1.45 10.65
C THR A 131 -11.99 2.87 10.38
N CYS A 132 -12.55 3.84 11.11
CA CYS A 132 -12.14 5.24 10.96
C CYS A 132 -10.67 5.40 11.35
N GLU A 133 -10.22 4.66 12.36
CA GLU A 133 -8.85 4.70 12.85
C GLU A 133 -7.86 4.23 11.78
N MET A 134 -8.21 3.22 10.97
CA MET A 134 -7.37 2.79 9.86
C MET A 134 -7.29 3.86 8.77
N ARG A 135 -8.43 4.44 8.37
CA ARG A 135 -8.46 5.56 7.43
C ARG A 135 -7.61 6.73 7.93
N ASP A 136 -7.81 7.15 9.17
CA ASP A 136 -7.16 8.32 9.75
C ASP A 136 -5.65 8.09 9.89
N ALA A 137 -5.23 6.86 10.22
CA ALA A 137 -3.82 6.48 10.21
C ALA A 137 -3.20 6.59 8.81
N VAL A 138 -3.88 6.11 7.76
CA VAL A 138 -3.37 6.22 6.38
C VAL A 138 -3.33 7.67 5.90
N VAL A 139 -4.37 8.47 6.17
CA VAL A 139 -4.39 9.91 5.88
C VAL A 139 -3.25 10.63 6.62
N MET A 140 -3.00 10.26 7.88
CA MET A 140 -1.87 10.78 8.64
C MET A 140 -0.53 10.41 8.00
N LEU A 141 -0.34 9.17 7.56
CA LEU A 141 0.86 8.77 6.83
C LEU A 141 1.03 9.55 5.52
N ALA A 142 -0.07 9.83 4.81
CA ALA A 142 -0.03 10.61 3.57
C ALA A 142 0.51 12.02 3.78
N SER A 143 0.06 12.71 4.83
CA SER A 143 0.56 14.04 5.21
C SER A 143 2.05 14.05 5.60
N ARG A 144 2.61 12.88 5.95
CA ARG A 144 4.01 12.71 6.37
C ARG A 144 4.88 12.07 5.29
N ALA A 145 4.30 11.66 4.17
CA ALA A 145 5.04 11.05 3.07
C ALA A 145 5.81 12.15 2.33
N THR A 146 7.10 12.31 2.60
CA THR A 146 7.91 13.40 2.03
C THR A 146 8.75 13.00 0.81
N THR A 147 8.69 11.74 0.38
CA THR A 147 9.42 11.23 -0.79
C THR A 147 8.48 10.49 -1.74
N SER A 148 8.84 10.38 -3.02
CA SER A 148 8.07 9.61 -4.01
C SER A 148 7.78 8.19 -3.55
N LYS A 149 8.80 7.49 -3.04
CA LYS A 149 8.66 6.12 -2.54
C LYS A 149 7.66 6.01 -1.38
N CYS A 150 7.65 6.99 -0.48
CA CYS A 150 6.65 7.04 0.59
C CYS A 150 5.26 7.29 0.00
N ALA A 151 5.16 8.18 -0.98
CA ALA A 151 3.90 8.51 -1.60
C ALA A 151 3.28 7.29 -2.31
N GLY A 152 4.08 6.56 -3.08
CA GLY A 152 3.66 5.34 -3.77
C GLY A 152 3.15 4.28 -2.79
N ILE A 153 3.92 3.94 -1.75
CA ILE A 153 3.51 2.89 -0.81
C ILE A 153 2.27 3.29 0.00
N VAL A 154 2.14 4.56 0.41
CA VAL A 154 0.96 5.04 1.14
C VAL A 154 -0.24 5.07 0.19
N ALA A 155 -0.08 5.45 -1.08
CA ALA A 155 -1.15 5.36 -2.06
C ALA A 155 -1.63 3.92 -2.26
N SER A 156 -0.73 2.93 -2.31
CA SER A 156 -1.12 1.51 -2.37
C SER A 156 -1.92 1.06 -1.15
N THR A 157 -1.77 1.70 0.01
CA THR A 157 -2.65 1.48 1.17
C THR A 157 -4.03 2.13 1.01
N PHE A 158 -4.42 2.67 -0.16
CA PHE A 158 -5.81 3.02 -0.50
C PHE A 158 -6.43 2.07 -1.55
N GLU A 159 -5.61 1.25 -2.23
CA GLU A 159 -6.05 0.34 -3.31
C GLU A 159 -6.91 -0.85 -2.81
N TRP A 160 -6.80 -1.23 -1.54
CA TRP A 160 -7.55 -2.30 -0.87
C TRP A 160 -9.09 -2.16 -0.81
N THR A 161 -9.62 -1.08 -1.38
CA THR A 161 -11.06 -0.83 -1.53
C THR A 161 -11.67 -1.49 -2.78
N GLU A 162 -10.88 -2.20 -3.58
CA GLU A 162 -11.39 -2.98 -4.71
C GLU A 162 -12.39 -4.07 -4.27
N ASP A 163 -13.19 -4.56 -5.23
CA ASP A 163 -14.41 -5.42 -5.26
C ASP A 163 -14.65 -6.51 -4.20
N TRP A 164 -13.77 -6.65 -3.21
CA TRP A 164 -13.90 -7.49 -2.03
C TRP A 164 -14.96 -6.98 -1.04
N TRP A 165 -15.20 -5.67 -1.06
CA TRP A 165 -16.22 -5.03 -0.26
C TRP A 165 -17.55 -5.10 -1.03
N GLN A 166 -18.43 -6.01 -0.62
CA GLN A 166 -19.81 -6.02 -1.12
C GLN A 166 -20.50 -4.67 -0.93
N VAL A 167 -20.10 -3.94 0.12
CA VAL A 167 -20.47 -2.55 0.37
C VAL A 167 -19.18 -1.78 0.67
N PRO A 168 -18.74 -0.87 -0.23
CA PRO A 168 -17.60 -0.01 0.03
C PRO A 168 -17.86 0.76 1.33
N PRO A 169 -16.92 0.79 2.29
CA PRO A 169 -17.16 1.53 3.52
C PRO A 169 -17.16 3.01 3.17
N GLU A 170 -18.33 3.65 3.26
CA GLU A 170 -18.53 5.09 2.99
C GLU A 170 -17.49 5.97 3.70
N MET A 171 -16.97 5.48 4.83
CA MET A 171 -15.93 6.14 5.60
C MET A 171 -14.64 6.45 4.83
N PHE A 172 -14.29 5.71 3.76
CA PHE A 172 -13.10 5.99 2.94
C PHE A 172 -13.35 7.01 1.83
N TRP A 173 -14.61 7.36 1.56
CA TRP A 173 -14.99 8.34 0.54
C TRP A 173 -15.23 9.69 1.21
N THR A 174 -14.16 10.25 1.79
CA THR A 174 -14.20 11.51 2.52
C THR A 174 -13.27 12.53 1.90
N LEU A 175 -13.52 13.81 2.19
CA LEU A 175 -12.66 14.90 1.75
C LEU A 175 -11.21 14.74 2.24
N PHE A 176 -11.00 14.17 3.44
CA PHE A 176 -9.67 13.87 3.97
C PHE A 176 -8.89 12.86 3.11
N VAL A 177 -9.57 11.82 2.59
CA VAL A 177 -8.93 10.85 1.70
C VAL A 177 -8.68 11.47 0.32
N HIS A 178 -9.61 12.28 -0.18
CA HIS A 178 -9.40 13.07 -1.39
C HIS A 178 -8.13 13.93 -1.29
N ASP A 179 -8.01 14.73 -0.23
CA ASP A 179 -6.89 15.65 -0.03
C ASP A 179 -5.57 14.88 0.13
N ALA A 180 -5.58 13.78 0.87
CA ALA A 180 -4.43 12.89 1.00
C ALA A 180 -3.96 12.34 -0.36
N LEU A 181 -4.88 11.87 -1.21
CA LEU A 181 -4.54 11.34 -2.54
C LEU A 181 -3.99 12.42 -3.48
N VAL A 182 -4.55 13.65 -3.42
CA VAL A 182 -4.02 14.82 -4.14
C VAL A 182 -2.57 15.09 -3.71
N GLU A 183 -2.33 15.12 -2.41
CA GLU A 183 -1.01 15.41 -1.83
C GLU A 183 0.02 14.33 -2.22
N LEU A 184 -0.37 13.05 -2.19
CA LEU A 184 0.47 11.92 -2.58
C LEU A 184 0.83 11.99 -4.07
N ALA A 185 -0.15 12.28 -4.94
CA ALA A 185 0.08 12.38 -6.37
C ALA A 185 1.11 13.46 -6.72
N TYR A 186 1.10 14.62 -6.06
CA TYR A 186 2.11 15.66 -6.28
C TYR A 186 3.53 15.28 -5.85
N ARG A 187 3.68 14.23 -5.03
CA ARG A 187 4.99 13.77 -4.54
C ARG A 187 5.54 12.58 -5.31
N ALA A 188 4.71 11.88 -6.06
CA ALA A 188 5.11 10.72 -6.84
C ALA A 188 5.85 11.17 -8.10
N THR A 189 7.13 10.83 -8.17
CA THR A 189 8.03 11.17 -9.29
C THR A 189 8.67 9.93 -9.93
N GLU A 190 8.65 8.79 -9.24
CA GLU A 190 9.13 7.53 -9.77
C GLU A 190 7.98 6.75 -10.44
N PRO A 191 8.22 6.06 -11.57
CA PRO A 191 7.13 5.45 -12.35
C PRO A 191 6.28 4.44 -11.57
N VAL A 192 6.90 3.67 -10.68
CA VAL A 192 6.17 2.70 -9.84
C VAL A 192 5.25 3.40 -8.83
N ASP A 193 5.71 4.50 -8.24
CA ASP A 193 4.96 5.28 -7.25
C ASP A 193 3.83 6.08 -7.94
N VAL A 194 4.11 6.58 -9.15
CA VAL A 194 3.14 7.22 -10.04
C VAL A 194 2.00 6.26 -10.37
N ALA A 195 2.33 5.02 -10.74
CA ALA A 195 1.33 3.99 -11.02
C ALA A 195 0.44 3.72 -9.79
N ALA A 196 1.04 3.58 -8.61
CA ALA A 196 0.30 3.38 -7.36
C ALA A 196 -0.63 4.55 -7.03
N CYS A 197 -0.16 5.80 -7.14
CA CYS A 197 -0.98 6.99 -6.91
C CYS A 197 -2.16 7.05 -7.89
N ALA A 198 -1.92 6.83 -9.18
CA ALA A 198 -2.98 6.83 -10.18
C ALA A 198 -3.98 5.67 -10.00
N CYS A 199 -3.51 4.48 -9.59
CA CYS A 199 -4.38 3.36 -9.22
C CYS A 199 -5.29 3.73 -8.04
N ALA A 200 -4.73 4.29 -6.98
CA ALA A 200 -5.48 4.73 -5.80
C ALA A 200 -6.57 5.76 -6.16
N VAL A 201 -6.24 6.76 -6.98
CA VAL A 201 -7.21 7.75 -7.49
C VAL A 201 -8.30 7.09 -8.34
N THR A 202 -7.94 6.13 -9.19
CA THR A 202 -8.91 5.36 -10.00
C THR A 202 -9.92 4.66 -9.10
N MET A 203 -9.45 3.98 -8.06
CA MET A 203 -10.32 3.26 -7.11
C MET A 203 -11.23 4.21 -6.35
N PHE A 204 -10.66 5.29 -5.82
CA PHE A 204 -11.40 6.34 -5.14
C PHE A 204 -12.54 6.90 -6.00
N THR A 205 -12.23 7.21 -7.25
CA THR A 205 -13.18 7.78 -8.21
C THR A 205 -14.29 6.81 -8.62
N ARG A 206 -13.98 5.53 -8.77
CA ARG A 206 -14.96 4.50 -9.15
C ARG A 206 -15.94 4.17 -8.03
N LYS A 207 -15.47 4.22 -6.78
CA LYS A 207 -16.26 3.80 -5.62
C LYS A 207 -17.01 4.95 -4.96
N ALA A 208 -16.60 6.20 -5.17
CA ALA A 208 -17.43 7.34 -4.80
C ALA A 208 -18.77 7.29 -5.56
N GLN A 209 -19.90 7.30 -4.84
CA GLN A 209 -21.26 7.22 -5.39
C GLN A 209 -22.05 8.50 -5.13
N GLY A 210 -23.12 8.70 -5.91
CA GLY A 210 -24.13 9.72 -5.66
C GLY A 210 -23.61 11.16 -5.70
N GLU A 211 -24.15 12.00 -4.82
CA GLU A 211 -23.79 13.42 -4.70
C GLU A 211 -22.37 13.62 -4.15
N VAL A 212 -21.95 12.75 -3.23
CA VAL A 212 -20.59 12.70 -2.67
C VAL A 212 -19.54 12.60 -3.78
N LYS A 213 -19.84 11.88 -4.87
CA LYS A 213 -18.96 11.81 -6.05
C LYS A 213 -18.68 13.17 -6.68
N ARG A 214 -19.65 14.08 -6.74
CA ARG A 214 -19.43 15.41 -7.35
C ARG A 214 -18.59 16.31 -6.46
N GLU A 215 -18.79 16.21 -5.15
CA GLU A 215 -18.05 17.00 -4.17
C GLU A 215 -16.60 16.57 -4.06
N LEU A 216 -16.35 15.25 -4.12
CA LEU A 216 -15.00 14.69 -3.99
C LEU A 216 -14.19 14.73 -5.29
N LEU A 217 -14.80 14.84 -6.46
CA LEU A 217 -14.05 14.83 -7.73
C LEU A 217 -13.80 16.25 -8.20
N THR A 218 -12.84 16.88 -7.51
CA THR A 218 -12.48 18.28 -7.70
C THR A 218 -11.43 18.48 -8.79
N HIS A 219 -11.35 19.71 -9.32
CA HIS A 219 -10.28 20.10 -10.24
C HIS A 219 -8.89 19.83 -9.66
N ALA A 220 -8.70 19.91 -8.34
CA ALA A 220 -7.42 19.60 -7.70
C ALA A 220 -7.01 18.13 -7.91
N MET A 221 -7.94 17.18 -7.77
CA MET A 221 -7.69 15.75 -8.07
C MET A 221 -7.30 15.54 -9.53
N ARG A 222 -8.01 16.20 -10.46
CA ARG A 222 -7.67 16.14 -11.88
C ARG A 222 -6.27 16.68 -12.12
N ASP A 223 -5.96 17.86 -11.59
CA ASP A 223 -4.69 18.54 -11.82
C ASP A 223 -3.52 17.77 -11.20
N ALA A 224 -3.74 17.11 -10.06
CA ALA A 224 -2.78 16.19 -9.45
C ALA A 224 -2.51 14.96 -10.31
N VAL A 225 -3.53 14.34 -10.91
CA VAL A 225 -3.33 13.22 -11.87
C VAL A 225 -2.61 13.69 -13.13
N VAL A 226 -2.92 14.89 -13.65
CA VAL A 226 -2.21 15.45 -14.80
C VAL A 226 -0.74 15.74 -14.46
N ALA A 227 -0.45 16.18 -13.23
CA ALA A 227 0.93 16.41 -12.77
C ALA A 227 1.79 15.14 -12.74
N LEU A 228 1.18 13.95 -12.74
CA LEU A 228 1.90 12.67 -12.83
C LEU A 228 2.41 12.35 -14.24
N VAL A 229 1.81 12.94 -15.29
CA VAL A 229 2.09 12.60 -16.71
C VAL A 229 3.58 12.69 -17.07
N PRO A 230 4.34 13.73 -16.67
CA PRO A 230 5.77 13.82 -17.01
C PRO A 230 6.62 12.68 -16.43
N TYR A 231 6.15 11.99 -15.39
CA TYR A 231 6.85 10.89 -14.72
C TYR A 231 6.42 9.50 -15.21
N ALA A 232 5.52 9.44 -16.19
CA ALA A 232 4.94 8.21 -16.72
C ALA A 232 5.86 7.48 -17.73
N THR A 233 7.06 7.12 -17.29
CA THR A 233 8.10 6.57 -18.19
C THR A 233 8.00 5.05 -18.40
N THR A 234 6.97 4.40 -17.83
CA THR A 234 6.71 2.97 -18.00
C THR A 234 5.28 2.72 -18.49
N TRP A 235 5.06 1.57 -19.15
CA TRP A 235 3.71 1.19 -19.57
C TRP A 235 2.70 1.16 -18.41
N SER A 236 3.13 0.63 -17.24
CA SER A 236 2.27 0.55 -16.06
C SER A 236 1.87 1.93 -15.56
N SER A 237 2.82 2.87 -15.45
CA SER A 237 2.53 4.23 -14.99
C SER A 237 1.59 4.98 -15.95
N ALA A 238 1.87 4.93 -17.25
CA ALA A 238 1.03 5.58 -18.26
C ALA A 238 -0.39 4.97 -18.31
N SER A 239 -0.51 3.64 -18.24
CA SER A 239 -1.81 2.94 -18.21
C SER A 239 -2.63 3.29 -16.95
N SER A 240 -1.99 3.34 -15.78
CA SER A 240 -2.66 3.73 -14.53
C SER A 240 -3.15 5.18 -14.58
N ILE A 241 -2.36 6.12 -15.09
CA ILE A 241 -2.79 7.52 -15.26
C ILE A 241 -3.99 7.60 -16.23
N LYS A 242 -3.92 6.89 -17.37
CA LYS A 242 -5.05 6.83 -18.31
C LYS A 242 -6.32 6.34 -17.62
N ASN A 243 -6.24 5.28 -16.82
CA ASN A 243 -7.40 4.76 -16.08
C ASN A 243 -7.95 5.77 -15.08
N ALA A 244 -7.09 6.51 -14.38
CA ALA A 244 -7.49 7.56 -13.45
C ALA A 244 -8.21 8.69 -14.18
N LEU A 245 -7.67 9.17 -15.31
CA LEU A 245 -8.30 10.21 -16.12
C LEU A 245 -9.64 9.77 -16.72
N ILE A 246 -9.76 8.51 -17.17
CA ILE A 246 -11.04 7.95 -17.64
C ILE A 246 -12.06 7.91 -16.50
N ALA A 247 -11.66 7.48 -15.31
CA ALA A 247 -12.54 7.46 -14.14
C ALA A 247 -13.03 8.88 -13.81
N LEU A 248 -12.13 9.86 -13.83
CA LEU A 248 -12.44 11.28 -13.61
C LEU A 248 -13.33 11.85 -14.71
N LYS A 249 -13.11 11.50 -15.99
CA LYS A 249 -13.87 12.00 -17.14
C LYS A 249 -15.38 11.81 -16.99
N SER A 250 -15.82 10.74 -16.31
CA SER A 250 -17.24 10.51 -16.01
C SER A 250 -17.92 11.64 -15.23
N THR A 251 -17.14 12.57 -14.66
CA THR A 251 -17.62 13.66 -13.81
C THR A 251 -17.38 15.06 -14.36
N TYR A 252 -16.61 15.20 -15.44
CA TYR A 252 -16.31 16.50 -16.05
C TYR A 252 -17.08 16.73 -17.35
N ARG A 253 -17.38 18.01 -17.65
CA ARG A 253 -17.93 18.40 -18.96
C ARG A 253 -16.99 17.96 -20.09
N ALA A 254 -17.59 17.49 -21.19
CA ALA A 254 -16.89 16.98 -22.35
C ALA A 254 -15.84 17.98 -22.88
N GLY A 255 -14.60 17.52 -23.09
CA GLY A 255 -13.55 18.27 -23.81
C GLY A 255 -12.24 18.45 -23.05
N SER A 256 -12.26 18.69 -21.73
CA SER A 256 -11.03 19.10 -21.00
C SER A 256 -9.96 18.01 -20.85
N LEU A 257 -10.34 16.74 -20.86
CA LEU A 257 -9.42 15.62 -20.64
C LEU A 257 -9.03 14.85 -21.92
N SER A 258 -9.75 15.06 -23.03
CA SER A 258 -9.55 14.25 -24.24
C SER A 258 -8.12 14.37 -24.77
N ARG A 259 -7.59 15.59 -24.85
CA ARG A 259 -6.23 15.83 -25.32
C ARG A 259 -5.16 15.12 -24.48
N VAL A 260 -5.26 15.18 -23.15
CA VAL A 260 -4.29 14.52 -22.26
C VAL A 260 -4.35 13.00 -22.41
N ILE A 261 -5.56 12.44 -22.59
CA ILE A 261 -5.75 11.01 -22.84
C ILE A 261 -5.13 10.60 -24.19
N ASP A 262 -5.31 11.40 -25.23
CA ASP A 262 -4.75 11.14 -26.56
C ASP A 262 -3.21 11.19 -26.54
N GLU A 263 -2.63 12.16 -25.80
CA GLU A 263 -1.17 12.28 -25.59
C GLU A 263 -0.61 11.07 -24.80
N LEU A 264 -1.34 10.57 -23.80
CA LEU A 264 -0.98 9.34 -23.08
C LEU A 264 -1.05 8.10 -23.97
N ASP A 265 -2.04 8.01 -24.86
CA ASP A 265 -2.15 6.88 -25.80
C ASP A 265 -0.97 6.82 -26.76
N GLU A 266 -0.51 7.98 -27.24
CA GLU A 266 0.70 8.04 -28.05
C GLU A 266 1.95 7.67 -27.24
N THR A 267 2.06 8.16 -26.00
CA THR A 267 3.16 7.78 -25.09
C THR A 267 3.20 6.26 -24.86
N ILE A 268 2.05 5.63 -24.60
CA ILE A 268 1.94 4.18 -24.44
C ILE A 268 2.39 3.45 -25.71
N ARG A 269 1.96 3.90 -26.90
CA ARG A 269 2.38 3.31 -28.19
C ARG A 269 3.88 3.39 -28.39
N LEU A 270 4.50 4.53 -28.07
CA LEU A 270 5.95 4.72 -28.17
C LEU A 270 6.72 3.79 -27.23
N ILE A 271 6.29 3.69 -25.96
CA ILE A 271 6.89 2.76 -24.99
C ILE A 271 6.80 1.32 -25.51
N VAL A 272 5.62 0.88 -25.95
CA VAL A 272 5.42 -0.48 -26.48
C VAL A 272 6.30 -0.73 -27.71
N SER A 273 6.35 0.22 -28.65
CA SER A 273 7.17 0.11 -29.86
C SER A 273 8.67 0.00 -29.56
N SER A 274 9.15 0.64 -28.49
CA SER A 274 10.55 0.55 -28.07
C SER A 274 10.91 -0.82 -27.47
N LEU A 275 9.96 -1.49 -26.82
CA LEU A 275 10.18 -2.80 -26.20
C LEU A 275 10.29 -3.94 -27.23
N PHE A 276 9.66 -3.81 -28.40
CA PHE A 276 9.65 -4.82 -29.47
C PHE A 276 10.75 -4.65 -30.53
N LYS A 277 11.63 -3.64 -30.39
CA LYS A 277 12.74 -3.38 -31.32
C LYS A 277 14.06 -4.08 -30.92
N VAL A 278 14.01 -5.01 -29.97
CA VAL A 278 15.15 -5.82 -29.48
C VAL A 278 15.03 -7.23 -30.02
#